data_AF-A0A239B567-F1
#
_entry.id   AF-A0A239B567-F1
#
_cell.length_a   1.000
_cell.length_b   1.000
_cell.length_c   1.000
_cell.angle_alpha   90.00
_cell.angle_beta   90.00
_cell.angle_gamma   90.00
#
_symmetry.space_group_name_H-M   'P 1'
#
loop_
_entity.id
_entity.type
_entity.pdbx_description
1 polymer ?
#
loop_
_entity_poly.entity_id
_entity_poly.type
_entity_poly.pdbx_seq_one_letter_code
_entity_poly.pdbx_strand_id
1 'polypeptide(L)'
;MVSEGFDLITGDFLMTFTGAVLATNIITHFIKDYTPDYLDKKIITLLVVVSIMFTSELVFGSITMKSVYLDFLNSFMVAAAAMGNYEILTSKTKIRMMKELEKEISQKTEDEIKKNFEM
;
A
#
# COMPACT_ATOMS: atom_id res chain seq x y z
N MET A 1 30.55 0.38 -21.40
CA MET A 1 29.21 -0.20 -21.65
C MET A 1 28.60 -0.70 -20.33
N VAL A 2 28.14 0.20 -19.46
CA VAL A 2 27.12 -0.05 -18.40
C VAL A 2 26.61 1.34 -17.99
N SER A 3 25.75 1.99 -18.77
CA SER A 3 25.12 3.25 -18.31
C SER A 3 23.91 3.67 -19.14
N GLU A 4 23.00 2.75 -19.48
CA GLU A 4 21.71 3.14 -20.10
C GLU A 4 20.52 2.89 -19.16
N GLY A 5 20.69 2.12 -18.07
CA GLY A 5 19.63 1.85 -17.10
C GLY A 5 19.44 2.92 -16.01
N PHE A 6 20.48 3.72 -15.72
CA PHE A 6 20.43 4.73 -14.65
C PHE A 6 19.89 6.09 -15.11
N ASP A 7 19.85 6.36 -16.42
CA ASP A 7 19.25 7.60 -16.97
C ASP A 7 17.71 7.61 -16.86
N LEU A 8 17.09 6.47 -16.53
CA LEU A 8 15.65 6.38 -16.28
C LEU A 8 15.25 6.84 -14.87
N ILE A 9 16.18 6.81 -13.90
CA ILE A 9 15.92 7.21 -12.52
C ILE A 9 16.56 8.58 -12.30
N THR A 10 15.89 9.62 -12.79
CA THR A 10 16.28 11.02 -12.59
C THR A 10 15.66 11.59 -11.31
N GLY A 11 16.18 12.73 -10.83
CA GLY A 11 15.61 13.44 -9.68
C GLY A 11 14.13 13.80 -9.89
N ASP A 12 13.77 14.21 -11.10
CA ASP A 12 12.39 14.54 -11.47
C ASP A 12 11.48 13.31 -11.45
N PHE A 13 11.98 12.16 -11.92
CA PHE A 13 11.28 10.89 -11.81
C PHE A 13 11.05 10.51 -10.35
N LEU A 14 12.08 10.58 -9.49
CA LEU A 14 11.99 10.30 -8.06
C LEU A 14 10.99 11.20 -7.34
N MET A 15 10.96 12.49 -7.68
CA MET A 15 10.03 13.45 -7.08
C MET A 15 8.58 13.15 -7.47
N THR A 16 8.34 12.90 -8.76
CA THR A 16 7.01 12.56 -9.29
C THR A 16 6.53 11.21 -8.76
N PHE A 17 7.41 10.20 -8.76
CA PHE A 17 7.16 8.88 -8.21
C PHE A 17 6.79 8.95 -6.72
N THR A 18 7.61 9.65 -5.92
CA THR A 18 7.38 9.79 -4.48
C THR A 18 6.08 10.53 -4.20
N GLY A 19 5.82 11.63 -4.92
CA GLY A 19 4.58 12.39 -4.83
C GLY A 19 3.36 11.53 -5.16
N ALA A 20 3.43 10.74 -6.23
CA ALA A 20 2.36 9.84 -6.65
C ALA A 20 2.11 8.71 -5.64
N VAL A 21 3.17 8.09 -5.08
CA VAL A 21 3.05 7.06 -4.02
C VAL A 21 2.40 7.65 -2.76
N LEU A 22 2.83 8.83 -2.33
CA LEU A 22 2.27 9.49 -1.15
C LEU A 22 0.82 9.88 -1.37
N ALA A 23 0.49 10.51 -2.50
CA ALA A 23 -0.88 10.87 -2.85
C ALA A 23 -1.78 9.63 -2.90
N THR A 24 -1.30 8.53 -3.51
CA THR A 24 -2.01 7.25 -3.57
C THR A 24 -2.26 6.71 -2.16
N ASN A 25 -1.25 6.69 -1.30
CA ASN A 25 -1.39 6.19 0.07
C ASN A 25 -2.39 7.03 0.90
N ILE A 26 -2.35 8.36 0.76
CA ILE A 26 -3.30 9.25 1.43
C ILE A 26 -4.72 9.00 0.92
N ILE A 27 -4.92 9.01 -0.40
CA ILE A 27 -6.24 8.85 -1.01
C ILE A 27 -6.83 7.47 -0.69
N THR A 28 -6.05 6.39 -0.84
CA THR A 28 -6.51 5.04 -0.46
C THR A 28 -6.83 4.94 1.02
N HIS A 29 -6.07 5.61 1.90
CA HIS A 29 -6.38 5.64 3.32
C HIS A 29 -7.66 6.43 3.65
N PHE A 30 -8.01 7.47 2.88
CA PHE A 30 -9.30 8.13 3.01
C PHE A 30 -10.45 7.28 2.45
N ILE A 31 -10.26 6.68 1.28
CA ILE A 31 -11.31 5.93 0.58
C ILE A 31 -11.62 4.60 1.28
N LYS A 32 -10.66 3.97 1.95
CA LYS A 32 -10.87 2.67 2.64
C LYS A 32 -12.03 2.70 3.64
N ASP A 33 -12.31 3.86 4.24
CA ASP A 33 -13.37 4.02 5.25
C ASP A 33 -14.75 4.23 4.60
N TYR A 34 -14.80 4.53 3.29
CA TYR A 34 -16.02 4.72 2.49
C TYR A 34 -16.26 3.60 1.47
N THR A 35 -15.34 2.63 1.35
CA THR A 35 -15.49 1.59 0.33
C THR A 35 -16.19 0.36 0.90
N PRO A 36 -17.12 -0.26 0.16
CA PRO A 36 -17.81 -1.45 0.63
C PRO A 36 -16.86 -2.63 0.87
N ASP A 37 -17.13 -3.42 1.91
CA ASP A 37 -16.30 -4.56 2.34
C ASP A 37 -16.13 -5.66 1.28
N TYR A 38 -16.97 -5.68 0.24
CA TYR A 38 -16.90 -6.65 -0.87
C TYR A 38 -15.85 -6.29 -1.93
N LEU A 39 -15.28 -5.08 -1.91
CA LEU A 39 -14.28 -4.63 -2.86
C LEU A 39 -12.87 -4.85 -2.30
N ASP A 40 -12.07 -5.66 -3.03
CA ASP A 40 -10.68 -5.88 -2.67
C ASP A 40 -9.91 -4.55 -2.71
N LYS A 41 -9.20 -4.24 -1.63
CA LYS A 41 -8.37 -3.04 -1.48
C LYS A 41 -7.29 -2.94 -2.56
N LYS A 42 -6.87 -4.06 -3.13
CA LYS A 42 -5.97 -4.08 -4.30
C LYS A 42 -6.60 -3.42 -5.52
N ILE A 43 -7.89 -3.68 -5.78
CA ILE A 43 -8.63 -3.10 -6.90
C ILE A 43 -8.84 -1.60 -6.68
N ILE A 44 -9.18 -1.20 -5.45
CA ILE A 44 -9.34 0.23 -5.09
C ILE A 44 -8.02 0.99 -5.30
N THR A 45 -6.92 0.42 -4.83
CA THR A 45 -5.58 1.02 -4.96
C THR A 45 -5.19 1.17 -6.43
N LEU A 46 -5.47 0.16 -7.26
CA LEU A 46 -5.23 0.22 -8.70
C LEU A 46 -6.03 1.37 -9.34
N LEU A 47 -7.32 1.50 -9.01
CA LEU A 47 -8.20 2.54 -9.56
C LEU A 47 -7.73 3.95 -9.16
N VAL A 48 -7.30 4.12 -7.91
CA VAL A 48 -6.73 5.37 -7.41
C VAL A 48 -5.44 5.74 -8.15
N VAL A 49 -4.51 4.79 -8.31
CA VAL A 49 -3.25 5.03 -9.04
C VAL A 49 -3.51 5.44 -10.48
N VAL A 50 -4.41 4.73 -11.18
CA VAL A 50 -4.79 5.05 -12.56
C VAL A 50 -5.38 6.46 -12.64
N SER A 51 -6.22 6.85 -11.69
CA SER A 51 -6.85 8.18 -11.65
C SER A 51 -5.83 9.29 -11.39
N ILE A 52 -4.86 9.07 -10.50
CA ILE A 52 -3.79 10.03 -10.20
C ILE A 52 -2.87 10.21 -11.41
N MET A 53 -2.45 9.12 -12.04
CA MET A 53 -1.59 9.17 -13.23
C MET A 53 -2.29 9.87 -14.39
N PHE A 54 -3.56 9.53 -14.64
CA PHE A 54 -4.36 10.20 -15.67
C PHE A 54 -4.54 11.71 -15.40
N THR A 55 -4.78 12.09 -14.15
CA THR A 55 -4.90 13.50 -13.77
C THR A 55 -3.56 14.24 -13.90
N SER A 56 -2.46 13.58 -13.52
CA SER A 56 -1.11 14.13 -13.67
C SER A 56 -0.79 14.46 -15.12
N GLU A 57 -1.12 13.55 -16.04
CA GLU A 57 -0.86 13.72 -17.47
C GLU A 57 -1.75 14.80 -18.10
N LEU A 58 -2.98 15.01 -17.59
CA LEU A 58 -3.86 16.11 -18.01
C LEU A 58 -3.42 17.49 -17.53
N VAL A 59 -2.81 17.59 -16.34
CA VAL A 59 -2.47 18.88 -15.71
C VAL A 59 -1.05 19.33 -16.06
N PHE A 60 -0.10 18.40 -16.15
CA PHE A 60 1.33 18.72 -16.26
C PHE A 60 1.97 18.26 -17.59
N GLY A 61 1.25 17.52 -18.44
CA GLY A 61 1.82 16.86 -19.63
C GLY A 61 1.28 17.32 -20.98
N SER A 62 2.10 17.17 -22.02
CA SER A 62 1.64 17.09 -23.41
C SER A 62 1.40 15.61 -23.75
N ILE A 63 0.15 15.20 -23.94
CA ILE A 63 -0.24 13.81 -24.22
C ILE A 63 0.51 13.32 -25.48
N THR A 64 1.56 12.53 -25.28
CA THR A 64 2.37 11.95 -26.35
C THR A 64 2.38 10.44 -26.15
N MET A 65 2.33 9.63 -27.21
CA MET A 65 2.31 8.16 -27.05
C MET A 65 3.50 7.60 -26.25
N LYS A 66 4.62 8.33 -26.22
CA LYS A 66 5.81 7.99 -25.42
C LYS A 66 5.63 8.31 -23.93
N SER A 67 4.94 9.40 -23.57
CA SER A 67 4.67 9.76 -22.16
C SER A 67 3.69 8.77 -21.54
N VAL A 68 2.62 8.44 -22.26
CA VAL A 68 1.59 7.49 -21.81
C VAL A 68 2.18 6.11 -21.49
N TYR A 69 3.12 5.63 -22.31
CA TYR A 69 3.80 4.35 -22.08
C TYR A 69 4.69 4.37 -20.83
N LEU A 70 5.43 5.47 -20.61
CA LEU A 70 6.24 5.65 -19.42
C LEU A 70 5.37 5.81 -18.16
N ASP A 71 4.30 6.59 -18.24
CA ASP A 71 3.35 6.79 -17.13
C ASP A 71 2.63 5.48 -16.77
N PHE A 72 2.31 4.64 -17.76
CA PHE A 72 1.81 3.29 -17.51
C PHE A 72 2.82 2.44 -16.73
N LEU A 73 4.09 2.38 -17.15
CA LEU A 73 5.12 1.63 -16.42
C LEU A 73 5.33 2.17 -15.00
N ASN A 74 5.36 3.50 -14.86
CA ASN A 74 5.51 4.19 -13.58
C ASN A 74 4.33 3.93 -12.66
N SER A 75 3.11 3.86 -13.20
CA SER A 75 1.90 3.54 -12.45
C SER A 75 1.96 2.14 -11.81
N PHE A 76 2.55 1.16 -12.51
CA PHE A 76 2.76 -0.18 -11.96
C PHE A 76 3.76 -0.19 -10.80
N MET A 77 4.86 0.57 -10.90
CA MET A 77 5.80 0.71 -9.80
C MET A 77 5.15 1.42 -8.59
N VAL A 78 4.38 2.48 -8.83
CA VAL A 78 3.67 3.23 -7.78
C VAL A 78 2.64 2.33 -7.10
N ALA A 79 1.86 1.57 -7.87
CA ALA A 79 0.90 0.62 -7.36
C ALA A 79 1.58 -0.49 -6.54
N ALA A 80 2.68 -1.06 -7.02
CA ALA A 80 3.45 -2.08 -6.30
C ALA A 80 4.01 -1.53 -4.98
N ALA A 81 4.53 -0.30 -4.97
CA ALA A 81 5.05 0.34 -3.76
C ALA A 81 3.92 0.65 -2.75
N ALA A 82 2.78 1.16 -3.21
CA ALA A 82 1.63 1.45 -2.37
C ALA A 82 1.00 0.16 -1.79
N MET A 83 0.83 -0.87 -2.61
CA MET A 83 0.30 -2.18 -2.17
C MET A 83 1.26 -2.89 -1.20
N GLY A 84 2.57 -2.86 -1.46
CA GLY A 84 3.58 -3.45 -0.58
C GLY A 84 3.57 -2.80 0.81
N ASN A 85 3.41 -1.48 0.88
CA ASN A 85 3.29 -0.76 2.15
C ASN A 85 2.04 -1.21 2.93
N TYR A 86 0.91 -1.40 2.25
CA TYR A 86 -0.34 -1.86 2.87
C TYR A 86 -0.23 -3.29 3.44
N GLU A 87 0.40 -4.21 2.71
CA GLU A 87 0.56 -5.61 3.13
C GLU A 87 1.48 -5.74 4.36
N ILE A 88 2.56 -4.94 4.42
CA ILE A 88 3.47 -4.90 5.57
C ILE A 88 2.77 -4.34 6.81
N LEU A 89 2.01 -3.25 6.68
CA LEU A 89 1.28 -2.64 7.80
C LEU A 89 0.18 -3.58 8.33
N THR A 90 -0.56 -4.23 7.45
CA THR A 90 -1.65 -5.14 7.83
C THR A 90 -1.10 -6.42 8.48
N SER A 91 -0.02 -6.99 7.92
CA SER A 91 0.59 -8.22 8.44
C SER A 91 1.20 -8.01 9.83
N LYS A 92 1.91 -6.89 10.05
CA LYS A 92 2.46 -6.56 11.37
C LYS A 92 1.36 -6.36 12.42
N THR A 93 0.25 -5.72 12.04
CA THR A 93 -0.89 -5.51 12.93
C THR A 93 -1.56 -6.84 13.29
N LYS A 94 -1.77 -7.72 12.29
CA LYS A 94 -2.34 -9.07 12.51
C LYS A 94 -1.45 -9.93 13.42
N ILE A 95 -0.13 -9.92 13.20
CA ILE A 95 0.82 -10.65 14.05
C ILE A 95 0.77 -10.16 15.49
N ARG A 96 0.68 -8.84 15.72
CA ARG A 96 0.57 -8.28 17.06
C ARG A 96 -0.73 -8.73 17.76
N MET A 97 -1.87 -8.63 17.07
CA MET A 97 -3.15 -9.08 17.63
C MET A 97 -3.13 -10.57 17.99
N MET A 98 -2.54 -11.43 17.15
CA MET A 98 -2.44 -12.87 17.48
C MET A 98 -1.57 -13.11 18.71
N LYS A 99 -0.46 -12.38 18.89
CA LYS A 99 0.37 -12.46 20.10
C LYS A 99 -0.37 -12.02 21.36
N GLU A 100 -1.17 -10.96 21.27
CA GLU A 100 -1.99 -10.50 22.40
C GLU A 100 -3.07 -11.55 22.74
N LEU A 101 -3.73 -12.13 21.73
CA LEU A 101 -4.71 -13.21 21.91
C LEU A 101 -4.11 -14.47 22.54
N GLU A 102 -2.93 -14.89 22.08
CA GLU A 102 -2.20 -16.04 22.61
C GLU A 102 -1.82 -15.84 24.08
N LYS A 103 -1.42 -14.61 24.43
CA LYS A 103 -1.10 -14.25 25.82
C LYS A 103 -2.34 -14.27 26.72
N GLU A 104 -3.47 -13.73 26.26
CA GLU A 104 -4.74 -13.79 27.00
C GLU A 104 -5.23 -15.22 27.22
N ILE A 105 -5.13 -16.09 26.21
CA ILE A 105 -5.52 -17.51 26.31
C ILE A 105 -4.62 -18.23 27.32
N SER A 106 -3.30 -18.02 27.25
CA SER A 106 -2.35 -18.65 28.18
C SER A 106 -2.62 -18.23 29.62
N GLN A 107 -2.93 -16.95 29.84
CA GLN A 107 -3.20 -16.41 31.17
C GLN A 107 -4.52 -16.92 31.74
N LYS A 108 -5.60 -16.95 30.93
CA LYS A 108 -6.88 -17.57 31.34
C LYS A 108 -6.73 -19.05 31.68
N THR A 109 -5.93 -19.78 30.91
CA THR A 109 -5.67 -21.21 31.15
C THR A 109 -4.94 -21.42 32.48
N GLU A 110 -3.93 -20.60 32.79
CA GLU A 110 -3.23 -20.64 34.08
C GLU A 110 -4.16 -20.31 35.25
N ASP A 111 -5.03 -19.31 35.11
CA ASP A 111 -5.99 -18.92 36.13
C ASP A 111 -7.03 -20.01 36.39
N GLU A 112 -7.54 -20.67 35.34
CA GLU A 112 -8.45 -21.82 35.47
C GLU A 112 -7.78 -23.02 36.14
N ILE A 113 -6.53 -23.32 35.79
CA ILE A 113 -5.77 -24.40 36.44
C ILE A 113 -5.62 -24.12 37.93
N LYS A 114 -5.17 -22.91 38.31
CA LYS A 114 -5.05 -22.54 39.74
C LYS A 114 -6.37 -22.67 40.49
N LYS A 115 -7.46 -22.20 39.90
CA LYS A 115 -8.79 -22.28 40.50
C LYS A 115 -9.27 -23.72 40.74
N ASN A 116 -8.90 -24.65 39.85
CA ASN A 116 -9.23 -26.07 39.99
C ASN A 116 -8.32 -26.82 40.98
N PHE A 117 -7.11 -26.31 41.25
CA PHE A 117 -6.19 -26.89 42.24
C PHE A 117 -6.41 -26.35 43.67
N GLU A 118 -7.06 -25.20 43.82
CA GLU A 118 -7.41 -24.59 45.11
C GLU A 118 -8.80 -25.01 45.64
N MET A 119 -9.51 -25.90 44.93
CA MET A 119 -10.77 -26.52 45.34
C MET A 119 -10.55 -27.95 45.84
#